data_AF-A0A9C6W3N4-F1
#
_entry.id   AF-A0A9C6W3N4-F1
#
_cell.length_a   1.000
_cell.length_b   1.000
_cell.length_c   1.000
_cell.angle_alpha   90.00
_cell.angle_beta   90.00
_cell.angle_gamma   90.00
#
_symmetry.space_group_name_H-M   'P 1'
#
loop_
_entity.id
_entity.type
_entity.pdbx_description
1 polymer ?
#
loop_
_entity_poly.entity_id
_entity_poly.type
_entity_poly.pdbx_seq_one_letter_code
_entity_poly.pdbx_strand_id
1 'polypeptide(L)'
;MLKKTLCICIIIGSFLGEANSLSCFNCSTLTSCQNPSLQPCNNEVAIINGYWLSTIYVGVSFINTSDSFECLYLPYSAHIDNESTVLEFRGCVFRDIDICSLPQQSDRNVIDCHACNWNYCNRNSGSSFIKSNSIKLITSLTLILYKLLKCTLEEVFK
;
A
#
# COMPACT_ATOMS: atom_id res chain seq x y z
N MET A 1 -16.16 -38.52 1.32
CA MET A 1 -16.90 -37.33 1.82
C MET A 1 -16.04 -36.45 2.74
N LEU A 2 -15.15 -36.99 3.57
CA LEU A 2 -14.26 -36.21 4.47
C LEU A 2 -13.28 -35.25 3.74
N LYS A 3 -12.77 -35.64 2.56
CA LYS A 3 -11.81 -34.84 1.77
C LYS A 3 -12.43 -33.57 1.15
N LYS A 4 -13.68 -33.63 0.70
CA LYS A 4 -14.41 -32.46 0.16
C LYS A 4 -14.64 -31.41 1.24
N THR A 5 -14.96 -31.83 2.46
CA THR A 5 -15.12 -30.95 3.63
C THR A 5 -13.80 -30.27 4.01
N LEU A 6 -12.67 -30.99 3.94
CA LEU A 6 -11.34 -30.45 4.25
C LEU A 6 -10.92 -29.34 3.28
N CYS A 7 -11.16 -29.51 1.97
CA CYS A 7 -10.87 -28.47 0.98
C CYS A 7 -11.71 -27.20 1.20
N ILE A 8 -12.99 -27.35 1.55
CA ILE A 8 -13.87 -26.22 1.85
C ILE A 8 -13.37 -25.47 3.10
N CYS A 9 -12.93 -26.17 4.16
CA CYS A 9 -12.36 -25.55 5.35
C CYS A 9 -11.03 -24.82 5.09
N ILE A 10 -10.17 -25.34 4.21
CA ILE A 10 -8.90 -24.68 3.84
C ILE A 10 -9.17 -23.41 3.04
N ILE A 11 -10.14 -23.44 2.12
CA ILE A 11 -10.53 -22.26 1.34
C ILE A 11 -11.11 -21.19 2.28
N ILE A 12 -12.07 -21.56 3.15
CA ILE A 12 -12.67 -20.62 4.11
C ILE A 12 -11.61 -20.09 5.09
N GLY A 13 -10.70 -20.94 5.59
CA GLY A 13 -9.61 -20.54 6.47
C GLY A 13 -8.64 -19.54 5.85
N SER A 14 -8.44 -19.58 4.52
CA SER A 14 -7.61 -18.60 3.81
C SER A 14 -8.29 -17.25 3.52
N PHE A 15 -9.61 -17.14 3.72
CA PHE A 15 -10.37 -15.88 3.57
C PHE A 15 -10.65 -15.18 4.91
N LEU A 16 -10.36 -15.81 6.06
CA LEU A 16 -10.59 -15.23 7.38
C LEU A 16 -9.50 -14.24 7.84
N GLY A 17 -8.54 -13.91 6.98
CA GLY A 17 -7.38 -13.08 7.32
C GLY A 17 -7.49 -11.57 7.07
N GLU A 18 -8.54 -11.06 6.40
CA GLU A 18 -8.56 -9.65 5.95
C GLU A 18 -9.90 -8.95 6.23
N ALA A 19 -10.54 -9.28 7.35
CA ALA A 19 -11.66 -8.48 7.83
C ALA A 19 -11.11 -7.13 8.37
N ASN A 20 -11.16 -6.09 7.53
CA ASN A 20 -10.95 -4.66 7.85
C ASN A 20 -9.50 -4.13 7.85
N SER A 21 -8.58 -4.65 7.04
CA SER A 21 -7.31 -3.93 6.84
C SER A 21 -7.56 -2.66 6.02
N LEU A 22 -7.12 -1.51 6.54
CA LEU A 22 -7.12 -0.25 5.81
C LEU A 22 -6.39 -0.44 4.46
N SER A 23 -6.92 0.08 3.37
CA SER A 23 -6.28 -0.01 2.05
C SER A 23 -5.96 1.38 1.53
N CYS A 24 -4.74 1.56 1.03
CA CYS A 24 -4.23 2.86 0.61
C CYS A 24 -3.69 2.79 -0.82
N PHE A 25 -3.64 3.94 -1.50
CA PHE A 25 -2.79 4.07 -2.67
C PHE A 25 -1.31 4.01 -2.26
N ASN A 26 -0.48 3.36 -3.08
CA ASN A 26 0.95 3.21 -2.88
C ASN A 26 1.71 3.66 -4.13
N CYS A 27 2.69 4.56 -3.94
CA CYS A 27 3.64 4.98 -4.96
C CYS A 27 4.78 5.78 -4.33
N SER A 28 5.96 5.77 -4.95
CA SER A 28 7.16 6.47 -4.44
C SER A 28 8.07 7.05 -5.52
N THR A 29 7.74 6.80 -6.78
CA THR A 29 8.45 7.30 -7.97
C THR A 29 7.49 8.00 -8.90
N LEU A 30 7.99 8.91 -9.74
CA LEU A 30 7.21 9.65 -10.72
C LEU A 30 6.30 8.73 -11.56
N THR A 31 6.87 7.65 -12.12
CA THR A 31 6.12 6.70 -12.95
C THR A 31 5.09 5.92 -12.13
N SER A 32 5.42 5.50 -10.91
CA SER A 32 4.46 4.78 -10.06
C SER A 32 3.30 5.65 -9.61
N CYS A 33 3.52 6.95 -9.37
CA CYS A 33 2.47 7.86 -8.91
C CYS A 33 1.54 8.35 -10.03
N GLN A 34 1.89 8.13 -11.30
CA GLN A 34 0.94 8.32 -12.41
C GLN A 34 -0.17 7.27 -12.40
N ASN A 35 0.13 6.05 -11.94
CA ASN A 35 -0.83 4.95 -11.82
C ASN A 35 -0.58 4.20 -10.50
N PRO A 36 -0.92 4.81 -9.35
CA PRO A 36 -0.60 4.24 -8.05
C PRO A 36 -1.33 2.91 -7.85
N SER A 37 -0.63 1.96 -7.24
CA SER A 37 -1.21 0.66 -6.90
C SER A 37 -2.05 0.77 -5.63
N LEU A 38 -3.01 -0.14 -5.47
CA LEU A 38 -3.72 -0.32 -4.20
C LEU A 38 -3.03 -1.41 -3.39
N GLN A 39 -2.86 -1.17 -2.10
CA GLN A 39 -2.22 -2.12 -1.21
C GLN A 39 -2.92 -2.14 0.16
N PRO A 40 -3.17 -3.33 0.73
CA PRO A 40 -3.64 -3.42 2.12
C PRO A 40 -2.52 -2.99 3.08
N CYS A 41 -2.91 -2.27 4.12
CA CYS A 41 -2.07 -1.93 5.24
C CYS A 41 -1.79 -3.16 6.08
N ASN A 42 -0.52 -3.37 6.38
CA ASN A 42 -0.04 -4.31 7.36
C ASN A 42 1.36 -3.84 7.83
N ASN A 43 1.89 -4.54 8.85
CA ASN A 43 3.18 -4.22 9.45
C ASN A 43 4.32 -4.17 8.44
N GLU A 44 4.42 -5.14 7.53
CA GLU A 44 5.49 -5.22 6.53
C GLU A 44 5.49 -3.98 5.62
N VAL A 45 4.31 -3.59 5.14
CA VAL A 45 4.14 -2.42 4.27
C VAL A 45 4.48 -1.13 4.99
N ALA A 46 3.98 -0.97 6.22
CA ALA A 46 4.24 0.22 7.03
C ALA A 46 5.73 0.37 7.38
N ILE A 47 6.43 -0.73 7.65
CA ILE A 47 7.88 -0.74 7.90
C ILE A 47 8.65 -0.32 6.66
N ILE A 48 8.36 -0.90 5.49
CA ILE A 48 9.01 -0.54 4.22
C ILE A 48 8.82 0.95 3.91
N ASN A 49 7.60 1.45 4.10
CA ASN A 49 7.30 2.86 3.90
C ASN A 49 8.00 3.75 4.93
N GLY A 50 8.14 3.30 6.18
CA GLY A 50 8.94 3.98 7.21
C GLY A 50 10.42 4.12 6.81
N TYR A 51 11.03 3.07 6.26
CA TYR A 51 12.40 3.15 5.73
C TYR A 51 12.50 4.16 4.59
N TRP A 52 11.53 4.18 3.67
CA TRP A 52 11.52 5.16 2.60
C TRP A 52 11.36 6.59 3.15
N LEU A 53 10.44 6.80 4.11
CA LEU A 53 10.21 8.10 4.75
C LEU A 53 11.41 8.60 5.54
N SER A 54 12.27 7.70 6.03
CA SER A 54 13.53 8.07 6.67
C SER A 54 14.51 8.78 5.72
N THR A 55 14.28 8.74 4.40
CA THR A 55 15.03 9.53 3.41
C THR A 55 14.54 10.98 3.27
N ILE A 56 13.37 11.29 3.84
CA ILE A 56 12.76 12.63 3.82
C ILE A 56 12.72 13.25 5.21
N TYR A 57 12.48 12.46 6.24
CA TYR A 57 12.33 12.92 7.61
C TYR A 57 13.47 12.42 8.49
N VAL A 58 13.84 13.24 9.48
CA VAL A 58 14.74 12.87 10.56
C VAL A 58 13.91 12.29 11.71
N GLY A 59 14.41 11.22 12.33
CA GLY A 59 13.78 10.66 13.53
C GLY A 59 12.54 9.79 13.28
N VAL A 60 12.36 9.28 12.05
CA VAL A 60 11.34 8.25 11.78
C VAL A 60 11.62 7.05 12.69
N SER A 61 10.69 6.80 13.63
CA SER A 61 10.82 5.70 14.58
C SER A 61 10.48 4.37 13.91
N PHE A 62 11.26 3.33 14.16
CA PHE A 62 10.99 2.00 13.62
C PHE A 62 10.19 1.19 14.65
N ILE A 63 8.87 1.14 14.43
CA ILE A 63 7.98 0.27 15.20
C ILE A 63 7.96 -1.09 14.52
N ASN A 64 8.16 -2.16 15.30
CA ASN A 64 8.19 -3.53 14.75
C ASN A 64 6.79 -4.05 14.41
N THR A 65 5.78 -3.68 15.19
CA THR A 65 4.39 -4.11 15.00
C THR A 65 3.39 -3.10 15.56
N SER A 66 2.31 -2.83 14.83
CA SER A 66 1.10 -2.13 15.28
C SER A 66 -0.10 -2.65 14.49
N ASP A 67 -1.29 -2.53 15.07
CA ASP A 67 -2.57 -2.82 14.39
C ASP A 67 -3.25 -1.53 13.90
N SER A 68 -2.60 -0.37 14.10
CA SER A 68 -3.14 0.94 13.73
C SER A 68 -2.34 1.58 12.59
N PHE A 69 -3.06 1.85 11.51
CA PHE A 69 -2.48 2.35 10.26
C PHE A 69 -3.20 3.60 9.77
N GLU A 70 -2.48 4.41 9.01
CA GLU A 70 -3.02 5.56 8.26
C GLU A 70 -2.47 5.53 6.82
N CYS A 71 -3.27 6.05 5.89
CA CYS A 71 -2.78 6.35 4.55
C CYS A 71 -2.14 7.72 4.56
N LEU A 72 -0.92 7.80 4.03
CA LEU A 72 -0.16 9.02 3.87
C LEU A 72 -0.21 9.50 2.41
N TYR A 73 -0.30 10.81 2.24
CA TYR A 73 0.00 11.53 1.00
C TYR A 73 1.02 12.62 1.30
N LEU A 74 2.11 12.62 0.53
CA LEU A 74 3.28 13.44 0.77
C LEU A 74 3.92 13.93 -0.55
N PRO A 75 3.50 15.10 -1.07
CA PRO A 75 4.17 15.77 -2.17
C PRO A 75 5.40 16.51 -1.63
N TYR A 76 6.51 16.41 -2.34
CA TYR A 76 7.77 17.05 -1.96
C TYR A 76 8.55 17.45 -3.19
N SER A 77 9.33 18.52 -3.10
CA SER A 77 10.26 18.91 -4.15
C SER A 77 11.66 18.38 -3.85
N ALA A 78 12.32 17.85 -4.88
CA ALA A 78 13.72 17.43 -4.85
C ALA A 78 14.46 17.94 -6.09
N HIS A 79 15.76 18.18 -5.97
CA HIS A 79 16.60 18.52 -7.11
C HIS A 79 17.02 17.27 -7.87
N ILE A 80 16.59 17.16 -9.13
CA ILE A 80 16.98 16.09 -10.06
C ILE A 80 17.59 16.79 -11.26
N ASP A 81 18.81 16.42 -11.64
CA ASP A 81 19.53 17.02 -12.78
C ASP A 81 19.62 18.56 -12.74
N ASN A 82 19.84 19.12 -11.55
CA ASN A 82 19.86 20.57 -11.25
C ASN A 82 18.51 21.30 -11.41
N GLU A 83 17.41 20.59 -11.67
CA GLU A 83 16.06 21.16 -11.72
C GLU A 83 15.24 20.74 -10.50
N SER A 84 14.44 21.67 -9.96
CA SER A 84 13.51 21.37 -8.87
C SER A 84 12.30 20.63 -9.43
N THR A 85 12.20 19.33 -9.13
CA THR A 85 11.09 18.47 -9.55
C THR A 85 10.15 18.18 -8.38
N VAL A 86 8.85 18.31 -8.61
CA VAL A 86 7.83 17.88 -7.65
C VAL A 86 7.61 16.37 -7.80
N LEU A 87 7.86 15.66 -6.71
CA LEU A 87 7.62 14.25 -6.54
C LEU A 87 6.50 14.02 -5.54
N GLU A 88 6.06 12.77 -5.47
CA GLU A 88 4.94 12.39 -4.63
C GLU A 88 5.22 11.03 -4.01
N PHE A 89 4.77 10.88 -2.76
CA PHE A 89 4.69 9.61 -2.09
C PHE A 89 3.28 9.38 -1.57
N ARG A 90 2.84 8.14 -1.75
CA ARG A 90 1.62 7.61 -1.14
C ARG A 90 1.95 6.27 -0.53
N GLY A 91 1.43 6.01 0.65
CA GLY A 91 1.63 4.73 1.27
C GLY A 91 0.84 4.55 2.55
N CYS A 92 0.98 3.37 3.13
CA CYS A 92 0.48 3.07 4.45
C CYS A 92 1.58 3.30 5.48
N VAL A 93 1.25 3.92 6.62
CA VAL A 93 2.18 4.18 7.74
C VAL A 93 1.56 3.77 9.06
N PHE A 94 2.40 3.60 10.08
CA PHE A 94 1.92 3.41 11.45
C PHE A 94 1.28 4.69 11.98
N ARG A 95 0.07 4.58 12.50
CA ARG A 95 -0.64 5.71 13.12
C ARG A 95 0.07 6.24 14.37
N ASP A 96 0.81 5.38 15.04
CA ASP A 96 1.56 5.71 16.26
C ASP A 96 2.71 6.70 15.99
N ILE A 97 3.06 6.92 14.73
CA ILE A 97 4.07 7.87 14.29
C ILE A 97 3.39 9.00 13.53
N ASP A 98 3.37 10.19 14.12
CA ASP A 98 2.92 11.40 13.42
C ASP A 98 4.01 11.86 12.43
N ILE A 99 4.02 11.25 11.24
CA ILE A 99 4.99 11.52 10.18
C ILE A 99 4.97 13.00 9.77
N CYS A 100 3.79 13.63 9.74
CA CYS A 100 3.65 15.02 9.29
C CYS A 100 4.25 16.03 10.26
N SER A 101 4.40 15.67 11.53
CA SER A 101 5.05 16.50 12.55
C SER A 101 6.57 16.27 12.65
N LEU A 102 7.14 15.33 11.88
CA LEU A 102 8.57 15.06 11.93
C LEU A 102 9.40 16.16 11.24
N PRO A 103 10.61 16.45 11.74
CA PRO A 103 11.54 17.37 11.08
C PRO A 103 12.04 16.77 9.75
N GLN A 104 12.17 17.61 8.72
CA GLN A 104 12.60 17.20 7.38
C GLN A 104 14.13 17.15 7.25
N GLN A 105 14.64 16.32 6.34
CA GLN A 105 16.02 16.38 5.87
C GLN A 105 16.22 17.62 4.97
N SER A 106 17.40 18.23 5.00
CA SER A 106 17.67 19.55 4.40
C SER A 106 17.58 19.60 2.87
N ASP A 107 17.64 18.45 2.20
CA ASP A 107 17.70 18.31 0.74
C ASP A 107 16.33 18.05 0.10
N ARG A 108 15.27 17.92 0.91
CA ARG A 108 13.90 17.69 0.45
C ARG A 108 12.96 18.67 1.12
N ASN A 109 12.14 19.33 0.32
CA ASN A 109 11.16 20.29 0.82
C ASN A 109 9.75 19.70 0.65
N VAL A 110 9.16 19.26 1.76
CA VAL A 110 7.78 18.76 1.79
C VAL A 110 6.84 19.93 1.53
N ILE A 111 5.97 19.77 0.54
CA ILE A 111 5.02 20.80 0.10
C ILE A 111 3.74 20.71 0.93
N ASP A 112 3.28 19.50 1.18
CA ASP A 112 2.09 19.20 1.98
C ASP A 112 2.26 17.83 2.64
N CYS A 113 1.50 17.57 3.70
CA CYS A 113 1.47 16.26 4.35
C CYS A 113 0.06 15.98 4.88
N HIS A 114 -0.54 14.90 4.41
CA HIS A 114 -1.88 14.50 4.83
C HIS A 114 -1.91 13.01 5.20
N ALA A 115 -2.30 12.74 6.44
CA ALA A 115 -2.55 11.40 6.95
C ALA A 115 -4.04 11.23 7.28
N CYS A 116 -4.58 10.04 6.99
CA CYS A 116 -6.00 9.75 7.15
C CYS A 116 -6.23 8.25 7.36
N ASN A 117 -7.30 7.88 8.06
CA ASN A 117 -7.51 6.50 8.56
C ASN A 117 -8.73 5.79 7.92
N TRP A 118 -9.10 6.14 6.69
CA TRP A 118 -10.16 5.47 5.93
C TRP A 118 -9.67 5.04 4.54
N ASN A 119 -10.31 4.01 3.97
CA ASN A 119 -9.85 3.40 2.73
C ASN A 119 -9.68 4.42 1.60
N TYR A 120 -8.52 4.37 0.94
CA TYR A 120 -8.19 5.14 -0.25
C TYR A 120 -8.21 6.66 -0.04
N CYS A 121 -8.12 7.11 1.22
CA CYS A 121 -8.24 8.52 1.56
C CYS A 121 -7.08 9.37 1.00
N ASN A 122 -5.92 8.76 0.80
CA ASN A 122 -4.76 9.39 0.16
C ASN A 122 -4.89 9.46 -1.38
N ARG A 123 -6.11 9.54 -1.93
CA ARG A 123 -6.38 9.68 -3.38
C ARG A 123 -6.22 11.11 -3.89
N ASN A 124 -6.61 12.11 -3.11
CA ASN A 124 -6.88 13.45 -3.61
C ASN A 124 -6.44 14.52 -2.60
N SER A 125 -5.14 14.80 -2.56
CA SER A 125 -4.61 15.92 -1.77
C SER A 125 -3.72 16.82 -2.64
N GLY A 126 -4.17 17.20 -3.84
CA GLY A 126 -3.70 18.43 -4.46
C GLY A 126 -2.82 18.36 -5.71
N SER A 127 -2.45 17.19 -6.23
CA SER A 127 -1.75 17.08 -7.53
C SER A 127 -2.70 16.58 -8.63
N SER A 128 -3.25 17.53 -9.39
CA SER A 128 -3.84 17.27 -10.69
C SER A 128 -2.75 16.91 -11.70
N PHE A 129 -2.21 15.69 -11.67
CA PHE A 129 -1.36 15.20 -12.75
C PHE A 129 -1.93 13.91 -13.34
N ILE A 130 -2.57 14.11 -14.50
CA ILE A 130 -3.01 13.15 -15.51
C ILE A 130 -4.22 12.28 -15.11
N LYS A 131 -5.41 12.74 -15.52
CA LYS A 131 -6.58 11.88 -15.74
C LYS A 131 -6.20 10.79 -16.75
N SER A 132 -5.88 9.59 -16.28
CA SER A 132 -5.91 8.39 -17.12
C SER A 132 -6.98 7.45 -16.59
N ASN A 133 -8.13 7.46 -17.26
CA ASN A 133 -9.16 6.43 -17.11
C ASN A 133 -8.56 5.10 -17.57
N SER A 134 -8.16 4.26 -16.63
CA SER A 134 -7.95 2.83 -16.87
C SER A 134 -8.04 2.06 -15.55
N ILE A 135 -9.24 2.02 -14.97
CA ILE A 135 -9.58 1.01 -13.96
C ILE A 135 -9.58 -0.34 -14.70
N LYS A 136 -8.44 -1.01 -14.74
CA LYS A 136 -8.39 -2.45 -14.98
C LYS A 136 -8.53 -3.13 -13.63
N LEU A 137 -9.77 -3.38 -13.23
CA LEU A 137 -10.10 -4.42 -12.25
C LEU A 137 -9.69 -5.76 -12.86
N ILE A 138 -8.42 -6.14 -12.72
CA ILE A 138 -8.01 -7.53 -12.97
C ILE A 138 -8.36 -8.30 -11.70
N THR A 139 -9.60 -8.76 -11.75
CA THR A 139 -10.20 -9.87 -11.05
C THR A 139 -9.19 -10.85 -10.43
N SER A 140 -9.22 -10.91 -9.10
CA SER A 140 -8.77 -12.01 -8.23
C SER A 140 -9.42 -13.38 -8.56
N LEU A 141 -10.19 -13.48 -9.64
CA LEU A 141 -10.92 -14.66 -10.09
C LEU A 141 -9.99 -15.72 -10.72
N THR A 142 -8.85 -15.31 -11.29
CA THR A 142 -7.88 -16.25 -11.89
C THR A 142 -7.12 -17.07 -10.84
N LEU A 143 -6.79 -16.47 -9.70
CA LEU A 143 -6.15 -17.19 -8.57
C LEU A 143 -7.11 -18.18 -7.91
N ILE A 144 -8.39 -17.84 -7.80
CA ILE A 144 -9.43 -18.75 -7.29
C ILE A 144 -9.63 -19.90 -8.27
N LEU A 145 -9.75 -19.63 -9.58
CA LEU A 145 -9.91 -20.67 -10.59
C LEU A 145 -8.68 -21.60 -10.66
N TYR A 146 -7.46 -21.06 -10.57
CA TYR A 146 -6.23 -21.86 -10.52
C TYR A 146 -6.15 -22.77 -9.29
N LYS A 147 -6.49 -22.25 -8.10
CA LYS A 147 -6.54 -23.06 -6.86
C LYS A 147 -7.62 -24.15 -6.94
N LEU A 148 -8.79 -23.84 -7.50
CA LEU A 148 -9.86 -24.82 -7.71
C LEU A 148 -9.44 -25.91 -8.70
N LEU A 149 -8.84 -25.53 -9.84
CA LEU A 149 -8.38 -26.46 -10.88
C LEU A 149 -7.27 -27.41 -10.38
N LYS A 150 -6.35 -26.89 -9.55
CA LYS A 150 -5.27 -27.68 -8.96
C LYS A 150 -5.79 -28.74 -7.99
N CYS A 151 -6.81 -28.40 -7.19
CA CYS A 151 -7.48 -29.38 -6.33
C CYS A 151 -8.20 -30.48 -7.12
N THR A 152 -8.82 -30.18 -8.26
CA THR A 152 -9.50 -31.19 -9.08
C THR A 152 -8.53 -32.11 -9.82
N LEU A 153 -7.38 -31.61 -10.27
CA LEU A 153 -6.38 -32.42 -10.98
C LEU A 153 -5.72 -33.49 -10.10
N GLU A 154 -5.49 -33.21 -8.81
CA GLU A 154 -4.95 -34.20 -7.86
C GLU A 154 -5.94 -35.34 -7.53
N GLU A 155 -7.24 -35.17 -7.79
CA GLU A 155 -8.24 -36.26 -7.65
C GLU A 155 -8.38 -37.12 -8.90
N VAL A 156 -7.92 -36.67 -10.07
CA VAL A 156 -8.03 -37.43 -11.34
C VAL A 156 -6.82 -38.35 -11.58
N PHE A 157 -5.66 -38.01 -11.01
CA PHE A 157 -4.41 -38.75 -11.20
C PHE A 157 -4.03 -39.66 -10.03
N LYS A 158 -4.98 -40.06 -9.17
CA LYS A 158 -4.73 -40.98 -8.05
C LYS A 158 -5.70 -42.15 -8.01
#